data_AF-A0A061SEM9-F1
#
_entry.id   AF-A0A061SEM9-F1
#
_cell.length_a   1.000
_cell.length_b   1.000
_cell.length_c   1.000
_cell.angle_alpha   90.00
_cell.angle_beta   90.00
_cell.angle_gamma   90.00
#
_symmetry.space_group_name_H-M   'P 1'
#
loop_
_entity.id
_entity.type
_entity.pdbx_description
1 polymer ?
#
loop_
_entity_poly.entity_id
_entity_poly.type
_entity_poly.pdbx_seq_one_letter_code
_entity_poly.pdbx_strand_id
1 'polypeptide(L)'
;MRSSPPRTPVKAFVAESVDMPDQIAAGKSPSVEPSLVQDSSVAHFLTKPWYALGSQLEGRTPGNMYMNENAVRARAGLLHLTAWLVIILLTYTYGLEYYADQDQKDRVLKPFHVMKFLAPVIIWEFLFSAFFGMTPLAPYGVAATVLTIKQHPVWKPAGPKRFAWLLGVGLVTGCVIAGVLEKRFVALGLACTCLVLTWMEVALGFCLGCFVFNKIAKLRGQEECAECKLPDMPGGGEAAALTASSETAAELQGLISANSILVFAKEKCGHCKRAKEHLTNQGRAYHVVMLDQPEGQKFIGALVERTNQRTVPYIFIDGKFIGGASELIEGNV
;
A
#
# COMPACT_ATOMS: atom_id res chain seq x y z
N MET A 1 -2.27 -24.35 -69.35
CA MET A 1 -1.36 -23.18 -69.18
C MET A 1 -2.10 -21.91 -69.56
N ARG A 2 -2.55 -21.14 -68.56
CA ARG A 2 -2.95 -19.72 -68.66
C ARG A 2 -3.17 -19.23 -67.22
N SER A 3 -2.17 -18.58 -66.65
CA SER A 3 -2.19 -17.98 -65.33
C SER A 3 -2.60 -16.51 -65.44
N SER A 4 -3.67 -16.15 -64.75
CA SER A 4 -4.08 -14.76 -64.50
C SER A 4 -3.10 -14.05 -63.56
N PRO A 5 -2.93 -12.71 -63.66
CA PRO A 5 -2.00 -11.96 -62.81
C PRO A 5 -2.58 -11.73 -61.39
N PRO A 6 -1.74 -11.67 -60.35
CA PRO A 6 -2.19 -11.40 -58.98
C PRO A 6 -2.38 -9.91 -58.71
N ARG A 7 -3.40 -9.60 -57.88
CA ARG A 7 -3.75 -8.27 -57.37
C ARG A 7 -2.71 -7.78 -56.36
N THR A 8 -2.34 -6.50 -56.47
CA THR A 8 -1.51 -5.79 -55.49
C THR A 8 -2.27 -5.44 -54.21
N PRO A 9 -1.71 -5.67 -53.02
CA PRO A 9 -2.16 -5.01 -51.80
C PRO A 9 -1.36 -3.72 -51.53
N VAL A 10 -2.08 -2.74 -50.98
CA VAL A 10 -1.67 -1.38 -50.63
C VAL A 10 -0.57 -1.40 -49.56
N LYS A 11 0.50 -0.62 -49.77
CA LYS A 11 1.61 -0.41 -48.83
C LYS A 11 1.11 0.28 -47.56
N ALA A 12 1.20 -0.39 -46.42
CA ALA A 12 1.19 0.24 -45.12
C ALA A 12 2.51 0.99 -44.90
N PHE A 13 2.41 2.20 -44.37
CA PHE A 13 3.53 3.10 -44.06
C PHE A 13 4.39 2.47 -42.96
N VAL A 14 5.60 2.04 -43.31
CA VAL A 14 6.63 1.57 -42.39
C VAL A 14 7.24 2.80 -41.72
N ALA A 15 7.10 2.91 -40.39
CA ALA A 15 7.92 3.82 -39.61
C ALA A 15 9.25 3.12 -39.32
N GLU A 16 10.32 3.76 -39.76
CA GLU A 16 11.71 3.34 -39.70
C GLU A 16 12.14 2.94 -38.29
N SER A 17 12.71 1.73 -38.17
CA SER A 17 13.42 1.25 -36.99
C SER A 17 14.80 1.90 -36.93
N VAL A 18 15.04 2.74 -35.92
CA VAL A 18 16.40 3.14 -35.56
C VAL A 18 17.03 1.99 -34.80
N ASP A 19 17.98 1.31 -35.45
CA ASP A 19 18.82 0.26 -34.88
C ASP A 19 19.55 0.74 -33.62
N MET A 20 19.42 0.00 -32.53
CA MET A 20 20.31 0.05 -31.37
C MET A 20 20.88 -1.36 -31.19
N PRO A 21 22.21 -1.54 -31.15
CA PRO A 21 22.80 -2.85 -31.33
C PRO A 21 22.55 -3.77 -30.13
N ASP A 22 22.08 -4.97 -30.42
CA ASP A 22 22.03 -6.11 -29.52
C ASP A 22 23.44 -6.65 -29.22
N GLN A 23 23.53 -7.28 -28.05
CA GLN A 23 24.56 -8.19 -27.52
C GLN A 23 25.58 -7.56 -26.55
N ILE A 24 25.37 -7.76 -25.24
CA ILE A 24 26.11 -8.75 -24.42
C ILE A 24 25.71 -8.60 -22.93
N ALA A 25 25.46 -9.76 -22.31
CA ALA A 25 25.44 -10.07 -20.88
C ALA A 25 24.16 -9.81 -20.07
N ALA A 26 23.74 -10.87 -19.38
CA ALA A 26 22.85 -10.87 -18.24
C ALA A 26 23.28 -9.79 -17.22
N GLY A 27 22.69 -8.61 -17.33
CA GLY A 27 22.96 -7.47 -16.48
C GLY A 27 22.05 -7.49 -15.26
N LYS A 28 22.66 -7.60 -14.08
CA LYS A 28 22.13 -7.25 -12.75
C LYS A 28 20.86 -6.37 -12.80
N SER A 29 19.82 -6.78 -12.09
CA SER A 29 18.85 -5.85 -11.50
C SER A 29 19.60 -4.63 -10.96
N PRO A 30 19.15 -3.39 -11.21
CA PRO A 30 19.90 -2.20 -10.82
C PRO A 30 20.26 -2.31 -9.34
N SER A 31 21.55 -2.49 -9.04
CA SER A 31 22.03 -2.61 -7.68
C SER A 31 21.84 -1.25 -7.01
N VAL A 32 20.76 -1.13 -6.26
CA VAL A 32 20.46 0.04 -5.44
C VAL A 32 21.59 0.24 -4.45
N GLU A 33 22.11 1.47 -4.38
CA GLU A 33 23.11 1.83 -3.39
C GLU A 33 22.49 1.75 -1.98
N PRO A 34 23.05 0.97 -1.04
CA PRO A 34 22.44 0.71 0.28
C PRO A 34 22.13 1.99 1.07
N SER A 35 22.83 3.10 0.79
CA SER A 35 22.64 4.41 1.43
C SER A 35 21.30 5.09 1.10
N LEU A 36 20.64 4.69 0.00
CA LEU A 36 19.37 5.24 -0.47
C LEU A 36 18.14 4.50 0.08
N VAL A 37 18.35 3.31 0.66
CA VAL A 37 17.30 2.50 1.26
C VAL A 37 16.97 3.04 2.65
N GLN A 38 15.68 3.26 2.92
CA GLN A 38 15.18 3.75 4.20
C GLN A 38 14.47 2.64 4.97
N ASP A 39 14.52 2.76 6.31
CA ASP A 39 13.76 1.91 7.20
C ASP A 39 12.25 2.14 7.00
N SER A 40 11.54 1.04 6.76
CA SER A 40 10.09 1.01 6.56
C SER A 40 9.29 1.20 7.85
N SER A 41 9.91 1.05 9.03
CA SER A 41 9.24 1.23 10.31
C SER A 41 9.02 2.70 10.68
N VAL A 42 9.80 3.61 10.08
CA VAL A 42 9.82 5.04 10.41
C VAL A 42 9.26 5.87 9.26
N ALA A 43 8.37 6.81 9.57
CA ALA A 43 7.95 7.82 8.61
C ALA A 43 9.06 8.86 8.43
N HIS A 44 9.56 9.01 7.20
CA HIS A 44 10.57 10.03 6.88
C HIS A 44 9.91 11.27 6.30
N PHE A 45 10.33 12.45 6.76
CA PHE A 45 9.82 13.72 6.21
C PHE A 45 10.34 13.99 4.80
N LEU A 46 11.63 13.70 4.54
CA LEU A 46 12.25 13.84 3.23
C LEU A 46 12.57 12.46 2.64
N THR A 47 12.40 12.34 1.33
CA THR A 47 12.86 11.19 0.55
C THR A 47 14.38 11.22 0.36
N LYS A 48 14.97 10.10 -0.06
CA LYS A 48 16.39 10.00 -0.39
C LYS A 48 16.55 9.50 -1.84
N PRO A 49 17.18 10.31 -2.73
CA PRO A 49 17.49 11.73 -2.57
C PRO A 49 16.24 12.59 -2.36
N TRP A 50 16.38 13.82 -1.85
CA TRP A 50 15.25 14.68 -1.43
C TRP A 50 14.23 15.03 -2.54
N TYR A 51 14.62 14.85 -3.79
CA TYR A 51 13.78 15.06 -4.98
C TYR A 51 13.19 13.75 -5.53
N ALA A 52 13.43 12.63 -4.87
CA ALA A 52 12.86 11.36 -5.28
C ALA A 52 11.36 11.36 -5.00
N LEU A 53 10.62 10.84 -5.97
CA LEU A 53 9.16 10.69 -5.90
C LEU A 53 8.68 10.00 -4.61
N GLY A 54 9.46 9.06 -4.11
CA GLY A 54 9.16 8.30 -2.91
C GLY A 54 10.45 7.76 -2.30
N SER A 55 10.27 6.91 -1.31
CA SER A 55 11.36 6.26 -0.59
C SER A 55 11.55 4.84 -1.10
N GLN A 56 12.80 4.43 -1.29
CA GLN A 56 13.11 3.00 -1.40
C GLN A 56 13.19 2.43 0.01
N LEU A 57 12.61 1.24 0.20
CA LEU A 57 12.42 0.65 1.53
C LEU A 57 13.15 -0.68 1.65
N GLU A 58 13.71 -0.93 2.82
CA GLU A 58 14.34 -2.21 3.13
C GLU A 58 13.29 -3.34 3.19
N GLY A 59 13.63 -4.52 2.64
CA GLY A 59 12.73 -5.67 2.59
C GLY A 59 11.58 -5.56 1.58
N ARG A 60 11.59 -4.54 0.71
CA ARG A 60 10.62 -4.36 -0.39
C ARG A 60 11.28 -4.58 -1.75
N THR A 61 10.47 -4.63 -2.81
CA THR A 61 10.97 -4.86 -4.17
C THR A 61 12.04 -3.81 -4.54
N PRO A 62 13.29 -4.22 -4.83
CA PRO A 62 14.38 -3.30 -5.13
C PRO A 62 14.07 -2.42 -6.36
N GLY A 63 14.35 -1.13 -6.26
CA GLY A 63 14.12 -0.17 -7.34
C GLY A 63 12.70 0.42 -7.38
N ASN A 64 11.73 -0.15 -6.66
CA ASN A 64 10.40 0.46 -6.51
C ASN A 64 10.41 1.59 -5.48
N MET A 65 9.63 2.63 -5.78
CA MET A 65 9.43 3.78 -4.90
C MET A 65 8.12 3.61 -4.13
N TYR A 66 8.15 3.91 -2.83
CA TYR A 66 7.00 3.82 -1.94
C TYR A 66 6.69 5.17 -1.30
N MET A 67 5.43 5.35 -0.94
CA MET A 67 4.92 6.56 -0.30
C MET A 67 4.03 6.20 0.87
N ASN A 68 4.02 7.06 1.87
CA ASN A 68 3.15 6.91 3.04
C ASN A 68 1.70 7.23 2.66
N GLU A 69 0.85 6.21 2.61
CA GLU A 69 -0.57 6.29 2.28
C GLU A 69 -1.33 7.21 3.23
N ASN A 70 -0.96 7.24 4.53
CA ASN A 70 -1.60 8.13 5.49
C ASN A 70 -1.37 9.60 5.10
N ALA A 71 -0.15 9.96 4.72
CA ALA A 71 0.17 11.30 4.24
C ALA A 71 -0.56 11.62 2.92
N VAL A 72 -0.65 10.65 2.00
CA VAL A 72 -1.40 10.80 0.74
C VAL A 72 -2.89 11.05 1.00
N ARG A 73 -3.52 10.32 1.92
CA ARG A 73 -4.93 10.50 2.30
C ARG A 73 -5.17 11.82 3.03
N ALA A 74 -4.27 12.20 3.95
CA ALA A 74 -4.34 13.49 4.62
C ALA A 74 -4.26 14.66 3.62
N ARG A 75 -3.38 14.55 2.61
CA ARG A 75 -3.28 15.51 1.50
C ARG A 75 -4.58 15.61 0.71
N ALA A 76 -5.19 14.48 0.36
CA ALA A 76 -6.50 14.48 -0.30
C ALA A 76 -7.56 15.19 0.55
N GLY A 77 -7.50 15.06 1.88
CA GLY A 77 -8.36 15.78 2.82
C GLY A 77 -8.18 17.30 2.76
N LEU A 78 -6.93 17.78 2.76
CA LEU A 78 -6.65 19.22 2.64
C LEU A 78 -7.08 19.78 1.27
N LEU A 79 -6.89 19.01 0.20
CA LEU A 79 -7.36 19.35 -1.14
C LEU A 79 -8.89 19.35 -1.25
N HIS A 80 -9.56 18.46 -0.51
CA HIS A 80 -11.02 18.41 -0.44
C HIS A 80 -11.60 19.67 0.22
N LEU A 81 -10.97 20.14 1.32
CA LEU A 81 -11.36 21.39 1.97
C LEU A 81 -11.18 22.59 1.03
N THR A 82 -10.11 22.63 0.24
CA THR A 82 -9.93 23.69 -0.76
C THR A 82 -10.91 23.59 -1.91
N ALA A 83 -11.26 22.38 -2.37
CA ALA A 83 -12.30 22.20 -3.38
C ALA A 83 -13.66 22.72 -2.91
N TRP A 84 -14.04 22.48 -1.65
CA TRP A 84 -15.25 23.08 -1.06
C TRP A 84 -15.19 24.60 -1.03
N LEU A 85 -14.06 25.17 -0.59
CA LEU A 85 -13.86 26.63 -0.60
C LEU A 85 -14.03 27.19 -2.01
N VAL A 86 -13.47 26.55 -3.03
CA VAL A 86 -13.65 26.94 -4.44
C VAL A 86 -15.11 26.92 -4.84
N ILE A 87 -15.82 25.83 -4.56
CA ILE A 87 -17.22 25.69 -4.96
C ILE A 87 -18.08 26.75 -4.28
N ILE A 88 -17.85 27.03 -2.99
CA ILE A 88 -18.57 28.07 -2.26
C ILE A 88 -18.27 29.45 -2.86
N LEU A 89 -17.00 29.79 -3.09
CA LEU A 89 -16.61 31.07 -3.68
C LEU A 89 -17.10 31.22 -5.11
N LEU A 90 -17.05 30.17 -5.92
CA LEU A 90 -17.61 30.15 -7.28
C LEU A 90 -19.12 30.34 -7.24
N THR A 91 -19.84 29.59 -6.42
CA THR A 91 -21.30 29.70 -6.31
C THR A 91 -21.71 31.10 -5.83
N TYR A 92 -20.98 31.65 -4.85
CA TYR A 92 -21.18 33.00 -4.36
C TYR A 92 -20.94 34.06 -5.44
N THR A 93 -19.81 33.98 -6.16
CA THR A 93 -19.49 34.93 -7.24
C THR A 93 -20.42 34.79 -8.44
N TYR A 94 -20.84 33.58 -8.80
CA TYR A 94 -21.88 33.35 -9.82
C TYR A 94 -23.23 33.93 -9.39
N GLY A 95 -23.59 33.78 -8.11
CA GLY A 95 -24.79 34.38 -7.54
C GLY A 95 -24.75 35.90 -7.61
N LEU A 96 -23.64 36.51 -7.19
CA LEU A 96 -23.44 37.95 -7.31
C LEU A 96 -23.54 38.43 -8.76
N GLU A 97 -22.91 37.73 -9.70
CA GLU A 97 -22.98 38.07 -11.13
C GLU A 97 -24.39 37.91 -11.70
N TYR A 98 -25.16 36.92 -11.23
CA TYR A 98 -26.53 36.68 -11.65
C TYR A 98 -27.51 37.77 -11.18
N TYR A 99 -27.35 38.25 -9.94
CA TYR A 99 -28.19 39.31 -9.36
C TYR A 99 -27.69 40.74 -9.64
N ALA A 100 -26.48 40.91 -10.19
CA ALA A 100 -25.93 42.24 -10.48
C ALA A 100 -26.63 42.92 -11.65
N ASP A 101 -26.99 44.19 -11.43
CA ASP A 101 -27.48 45.06 -12.49
C ASP A 101 -26.38 45.38 -13.52
N GLN A 102 -26.73 45.80 -14.74
CA GLN A 102 -25.79 46.06 -15.83
C GLN A 102 -24.66 47.02 -15.45
N ASP A 103 -24.95 48.04 -14.65
CA ASP A 103 -23.96 49.02 -14.16
C ASP A 103 -23.05 48.48 -13.04
N GLN A 104 -23.40 47.35 -12.42
CA GLN A 104 -22.64 46.72 -11.35
C GLN A 104 -21.78 45.54 -11.83
N LYS A 105 -22.07 44.96 -13.00
CA LYS A 105 -21.37 43.76 -13.52
C LYS A 105 -19.85 43.91 -13.62
N ASP A 106 -19.34 45.11 -13.89
CA ASP A 106 -17.90 45.36 -13.98
C ASP A 106 -17.22 45.54 -12.61
N ARG A 107 -17.99 45.82 -11.55
CA ARG A 107 -17.50 45.93 -10.16
C ARG A 107 -17.58 44.63 -9.37
N VAL A 108 -18.35 43.65 -9.85
CA VAL A 108 -18.53 42.36 -9.17
C VAL A 108 -17.36 41.42 -9.46
N LEU A 109 -16.90 40.72 -8.41
CA LEU A 109 -15.84 39.73 -8.52
C LEU A 109 -16.29 38.58 -9.44
N LYS A 110 -15.73 38.54 -10.66
CA LYS A 110 -16.06 37.49 -11.62
C LYS A 110 -15.55 36.12 -11.13
N PRO A 111 -16.31 35.02 -11.32
CA PRO A 111 -15.92 33.66 -10.92
C PRO A 111 -14.53 33.25 -11.44
N PHE A 112 -14.19 33.71 -12.64
CA PHE A 112 -12.89 33.45 -13.26
C PHE A 112 -11.71 34.01 -12.45
N HIS A 113 -11.87 35.13 -11.73
CA HIS A 113 -10.79 35.69 -10.91
C HIS A 113 -10.40 34.77 -9.75
N VAL A 114 -11.37 34.11 -9.12
CA VAL A 114 -11.10 33.13 -8.05
C VAL A 114 -10.25 31.97 -8.60
N MET A 115 -10.58 31.50 -9.80
CA MET A 115 -9.88 30.39 -10.45
C MET A 115 -8.43 30.75 -10.83
N LYS A 116 -8.16 32.01 -11.24
CA LYS A 116 -6.81 32.47 -11.60
C LYS A 116 -5.79 32.35 -10.49
N PHE A 117 -6.20 32.54 -9.23
CA PHE A 117 -5.28 32.51 -8.11
C PHE A 117 -5.09 31.10 -7.55
N LEU A 118 -6.18 30.32 -7.45
CA LEU A 118 -6.10 29.02 -6.79
C LEU A 118 -5.68 27.89 -7.72
N ALA A 119 -6.11 27.90 -8.99
CA ALA A 119 -5.80 26.80 -9.90
C ALA A 119 -4.29 26.62 -10.13
N PRO A 120 -3.46 27.67 -10.31
CA PRO A 120 -2.01 27.49 -10.43
C PRO A 120 -1.38 26.82 -9.21
N VAL A 121 -1.85 27.12 -8.00
CA VAL A 121 -1.36 26.50 -6.76
C VAL A 121 -1.69 25.00 -6.74
N ILE A 122 -2.92 24.63 -7.10
CA ILE A 122 -3.35 23.22 -7.14
C ILE A 122 -2.65 22.46 -8.27
N ILE A 123 -2.47 23.07 -9.44
CA ILE A 123 -1.73 22.48 -10.56
C ILE A 123 -0.26 22.26 -10.17
N TRP A 124 0.38 23.25 -9.55
CA TRP A 124 1.74 23.15 -9.02
C TRP A 124 1.85 21.99 -8.04
N GLU A 125 0.95 21.94 -7.06
CA GLU A 125 0.86 20.88 -6.05
C GLU A 125 0.80 19.48 -6.67
N PHE A 126 -0.05 19.25 -7.67
CA PHE A 126 -0.15 17.95 -8.33
C PHE A 126 1.04 17.63 -9.23
N LEU A 127 1.54 18.60 -10.00
CA LEU A 127 2.71 18.41 -10.86
C LEU A 127 3.94 18.05 -10.05
N PHE A 128 4.29 18.86 -9.06
CA PHE A 128 5.47 18.60 -8.23
C PHE A 128 5.35 17.27 -7.49
N SER A 129 4.15 16.90 -7.03
CA SER A 129 3.94 15.58 -6.46
C SER A 129 4.17 14.45 -7.48
N ALA A 130 3.71 14.59 -8.72
CA ALA A 130 3.87 13.57 -9.77
C ALA A 130 5.32 13.33 -10.21
N PHE A 131 6.18 14.34 -10.08
CA PHE A 131 7.59 14.27 -10.47
C PHE A 131 8.55 14.04 -9.29
N PHE A 132 8.36 14.77 -8.19
CA PHE A 132 9.30 14.85 -7.07
C PHE A 132 8.75 14.31 -5.74
N GLY A 133 7.47 13.91 -5.69
CA GLY A 133 6.86 13.37 -4.47
C GLY A 133 6.25 14.44 -3.56
N MET A 134 5.83 14.05 -2.36
CA MET A 134 5.05 14.92 -1.47
C MET A 134 5.86 16.03 -0.80
N THR A 135 7.17 15.86 -0.64
CA THR A 135 8.03 16.82 0.05
C THR A 135 9.28 17.08 -0.79
N PRO A 136 9.87 18.30 -0.73
CA PRO A 136 9.43 19.49 -0.01
C PRO A 136 8.61 20.50 -0.86
N LEU A 137 8.42 20.22 -2.15
CA LEU A 137 7.96 21.24 -3.12
C LEU A 137 6.44 21.35 -3.27
N ALA A 138 5.70 20.39 -2.73
CA ALA A 138 4.24 20.33 -2.76
C ALA A 138 3.68 20.81 -1.40
N PRO A 139 3.17 22.05 -1.27
CA PRO A 139 2.76 22.60 0.03
C PRO A 139 1.71 21.76 0.76
N TYR A 140 0.73 21.18 0.06
CA TYR A 140 -0.24 20.29 0.69
C TYR A 140 0.39 18.93 1.04
N GLY A 141 1.28 18.42 0.20
CA GLY A 141 2.06 17.21 0.51
C GLY A 141 2.93 17.37 1.76
N VAL A 142 3.59 18.52 1.91
CA VAL A 142 4.37 18.88 3.10
C VAL A 142 3.48 18.97 4.32
N ALA A 143 2.40 19.75 4.26
CA ALA A 143 1.46 19.90 5.37
C ALA A 143 0.89 18.54 5.80
N ALA A 144 0.48 17.72 4.83
CA ALA A 144 -0.04 16.38 5.10
C ALA A 144 1.00 15.45 5.74
N THR A 145 2.24 15.48 5.25
CA THR A 145 3.35 14.68 5.82
C THR A 145 3.61 15.06 7.27
N VAL A 146 3.59 16.36 7.61
CA VAL A 146 3.72 16.85 8.99
C VAL A 146 2.55 16.36 9.86
N LEU A 147 1.31 16.44 9.36
CA LEU A 147 0.12 15.99 10.09
C LEU A 147 0.17 14.49 10.42
N THR A 148 0.76 13.68 9.55
CA THR A 148 0.81 12.22 9.72
C THR A 148 2.14 11.70 10.24
N ILE A 149 3.11 12.57 10.57
CA ILE A 149 4.48 12.15 10.92
C ILE A 149 4.54 11.25 12.16
N LYS A 150 3.58 11.41 13.08
CA LYS A 150 3.46 10.60 14.30
C LYS A 150 2.62 9.34 14.13
N GLN A 151 1.95 9.18 12.99
CA GLN A 151 1.15 7.98 12.70
C GLN A 151 2.06 6.86 12.20
N HIS A 152 1.68 5.61 12.45
CA HIS A 152 2.41 4.47 11.90
C HIS A 152 2.35 4.55 10.36
N PRO A 153 3.50 4.51 9.67
CA PRO A 153 3.54 4.72 8.23
C PRO A 153 3.00 3.49 7.50
N VAL A 154 2.14 3.76 6.52
CA VAL A 154 1.56 2.72 5.68
C VAL A 154 2.13 2.88 4.28
N TRP A 155 2.99 1.96 3.84
CA TRP A 155 3.74 2.13 2.61
C TRP A 155 3.04 1.48 1.41
N LYS A 156 2.71 2.29 0.41
CA LYS A 156 2.14 1.86 -0.87
C LYS A 156 3.03 2.28 -2.04
N PRO A 157 3.02 1.55 -3.17
CA PRO A 157 3.84 1.89 -4.32
C PRO A 157 3.44 3.25 -4.92
N ALA A 158 4.44 4.04 -5.32
CA ALA A 158 4.27 5.41 -5.79
C ALA A 158 3.66 5.49 -7.20
N GLY A 159 3.90 4.50 -8.06
CA GLY A 159 3.49 4.50 -9.47
C GLY A 159 2.01 4.84 -9.70
N PRO A 160 1.06 4.08 -9.12
CA PRO A 160 -0.37 4.37 -9.24
C PRO A 160 -0.77 5.76 -8.75
N LYS A 161 -0.10 6.27 -7.70
CA LYS A 161 -0.37 7.60 -7.13
C LYS A 161 0.06 8.73 -8.07
N ARG A 162 1.20 8.59 -8.74
CA ARG A 162 1.62 9.54 -9.80
C ARG A 162 0.58 9.68 -10.88
N PHE A 163 0.05 8.55 -11.35
CA PHE A 163 -0.97 8.54 -12.39
C PHE A 163 -2.23 9.28 -11.93
N ALA A 164 -2.66 9.05 -10.68
CA ALA A 164 -3.78 9.78 -10.10
C ALA A 164 -3.54 11.30 -10.04
N TRP A 165 -2.32 11.75 -9.71
CA TRP A 165 -1.99 13.18 -9.68
C TRP A 165 -1.93 13.81 -11.07
N LEU A 166 -1.44 13.09 -12.08
CA LEU A 166 -1.48 13.55 -13.48
C LEU A 166 -2.93 13.66 -13.99
N LEU A 167 -3.81 12.72 -13.63
CA LEU A 167 -5.25 12.85 -13.89
C LEU A 167 -5.83 14.09 -13.19
N GLY A 168 -5.42 14.36 -11.95
CA GLY A 168 -5.79 15.56 -11.20
C GLY A 168 -5.39 16.85 -11.92
N VAL A 169 -4.16 16.94 -12.46
CA VAL A 169 -3.72 18.08 -13.29
C VAL A 169 -4.63 18.26 -14.49
N GLY A 170 -4.98 17.17 -15.18
CA GLY A 170 -5.89 17.20 -16.34
C GLY A 170 -7.27 17.76 -15.99
N LEU A 171 -7.86 17.28 -14.89
CA LEU A 171 -9.18 17.74 -14.42
C LEU A 171 -9.17 19.21 -14.02
N VAL A 172 -8.18 19.67 -13.24
CA VAL A 172 -8.07 21.07 -12.81
C VAL A 172 -7.80 21.99 -14.00
N THR A 173 -6.92 21.58 -14.92
CA THR A 173 -6.67 22.33 -16.16
C THR A 173 -7.94 22.42 -17.02
N GLY A 174 -8.71 21.33 -17.10
CA GLY A 174 -10.03 21.32 -17.74
C GLY A 174 -11.01 22.31 -17.10
N CYS A 175 -11.05 22.40 -15.77
CA CYS A 175 -11.86 23.41 -15.06
C CYS A 175 -11.45 24.84 -15.47
N VAL A 176 -10.15 25.12 -15.55
CA VAL A 176 -9.64 26.45 -15.95
C VAL A 176 -10.05 26.76 -17.39
N ILE A 177 -9.83 25.83 -18.32
CA ILE A 177 -10.20 26.01 -19.74
C ILE A 177 -11.70 26.23 -19.87
N ALA A 178 -12.53 25.43 -19.21
CA ALA A 178 -13.99 25.60 -19.22
C ALA A 178 -14.41 26.95 -18.64
N GLY A 179 -13.70 27.45 -17.60
CA GLY A 179 -13.88 28.78 -17.04
C GLY A 179 -13.52 29.90 -18.02
N VAL A 180 -12.39 29.78 -18.73
CA VAL A 180 -11.94 30.75 -19.75
C VAL A 180 -12.92 30.80 -20.93
N LEU A 181 -13.48 29.66 -21.32
CA LEU A 181 -14.47 29.56 -22.39
C LEU A 181 -15.90 29.89 -21.92
N GLU A 182 -16.06 30.37 -20.68
CA GLU A 182 -17.33 30.73 -20.06
C GLU A 182 -18.38 29.60 -20.05
N LYS A 183 -17.94 28.33 -20.12
CA LYS A 183 -18.80 27.15 -20.05
C LYS A 183 -19.10 26.77 -18.60
N ARG A 184 -19.93 27.58 -17.94
CA ARG A 184 -20.26 27.51 -16.51
C ARG A 184 -20.63 26.10 -16.02
N PHE A 185 -21.56 25.44 -16.70
CA PHE A 185 -22.00 24.09 -16.33
C PHE A 185 -20.91 23.03 -16.46
N VAL A 186 -20.02 23.17 -17.46
CA VAL A 186 -18.88 22.25 -17.65
C VAL A 186 -17.85 22.46 -16.54
N ALA A 187 -17.52 23.71 -16.22
CA ALA A 187 -16.58 24.04 -15.14
C ALA A 187 -17.10 23.54 -13.77
N LEU A 188 -18.38 23.76 -13.48
CA LEU A 188 -19.03 23.26 -12.25
C LEU A 188 -19.07 21.72 -12.22
N GLY A 189 -19.42 21.06 -13.33
CA GLY A 189 -19.44 19.60 -13.42
C GLY A 189 -18.07 18.98 -13.18
N LEU A 190 -17.00 19.57 -13.74
CA LEU A 190 -15.62 19.13 -13.51
C LEU A 190 -15.18 19.38 -12.05
N ALA A 191 -15.52 20.54 -11.47
CA ALA A 191 -15.23 20.85 -10.07
C ALA A 191 -15.94 19.89 -9.10
N CYS A 192 -17.23 19.61 -9.32
CA CYS A 192 -17.98 18.61 -8.56
C CYS A 192 -17.38 17.21 -8.71
N THR A 193 -16.92 16.85 -9.92
CA THR A 193 -16.22 15.58 -10.15
C THR A 193 -14.95 15.50 -9.30
N CYS A 194 -14.11 16.55 -9.29
CA CYS A 194 -12.91 16.61 -8.45
C CYS A 194 -13.26 16.47 -6.96
N LEU A 195 -14.34 17.11 -6.52
CA LEU A 195 -14.82 17.04 -5.14
C LEU A 195 -15.19 15.60 -4.74
N VAL A 196 -15.96 14.91 -5.58
CA VAL A 196 -16.36 13.52 -5.34
C VAL A 196 -15.14 12.60 -5.30
N LEU A 197 -14.20 12.74 -6.24
CA LEU A 197 -13.02 11.88 -6.30
C LEU A 197 -12.10 12.08 -5.08
N THR A 198 -11.88 13.33 -4.65
CA THR A 198 -11.09 13.61 -3.43
C THR A 198 -11.82 13.10 -2.18
N TRP A 199 -13.14 13.23 -2.12
CA TRP A 199 -13.94 12.70 -1.03
C TRP A 199 -13.84 11.17 -0.93
N MET A 200 -13.94 10.45 -2.05
CA MET A 200 -13.82 8.98 -2.07
C MET A 200 -12.46 8.51 -1.54
N GLU A 201 -11.37 9.22 -1.87
CA GLU A 201 -10.03 8.88 -1.38
C GLU A 201 -9.89 9.12 0.14
N VAL A 202 -10.53 10.16 0.66
CA VAL A 202 -10.50 10.49 2.09
C VAL A 202 -11.43 9.59 2.90
N ALA A 203 -12.72 9.60 2.56
CA ALA A 203 -13.78 8.96 3.34
C ALA A 203 -13.80 7.45 3.18
N LEU A 204 -13.60 6.94 1.96
CA LEU A 204 -13.64 5.51 1.67
C LEU A 204 -12.25 4.87 1.61
N GLY A 205 -11.18 5.68 1.55
CA GLY A 205 -9.83 5.16 1.29
C GLY A 205 -9.66 4.64 -0.15
N PHE A 206 -10.55 5.03 -1.07
CA PHE A 206 -10.54 4.55 -2.46
C PHE A 206 -10.08 5.63 -3.43
N CYS A 207 -8.94 5.41 -4.08
CA CYS A 207 -8.43 6.28 -5.13
C CYS A 207 -8.77 5.73 -6.52
N LEU A 208 -9.71 6.38 -7.23
CA LEU A 208 -10.13 5.97 -8.58
C LEU A 208 -8.96 5.94 -9.57
N GLY A 209 -8.03 6.91 -9.49
CA GLY A 209 -6.86 6.95 -10.36
C GLY A 209 -5.98 5.71 -10.21
N CYS A 210 -5.71 5.28 -8.97
CA CYS A 210 -4.96 4.05 -8.70
C CYS A 210 -5.67 2.81 -9.24
N PHE A 211 -7.00 2.73 -9.08
CA PHE A 211 -7.80 1.64 -9.61
C PHE A 211 -7.71 1.55 -11.14
N VAL A 212 -7.87 2.68 -11.83
CA VAL A 212 -7.76 2.76 -13.29
C VAL A 212 -6.36 2.37 -13.76
N PHE A 213 -5.32 2.86 -13.08
CA PHE A 213 -3.93 2.49 -13.38
C PHE A 213 -3.71 0.98 -13.33
N ASN A 214 -4.13 0.32 -12.25
CA ASN A 214 -3.99 -1.13 -12.10
C ASN A 214 -4.76 -1.90 -13.17
N LYS A 215 -5.95 -1.43 -13.54
CA LYS A 215 -6.75 -2.05 -14.60
C LYS A 215 -6.08 -1.91 -15.98
N ILE A 216 -5.50 -0.75 -16.29
CA ILE A 216 -4.75 -0.52 -17.54
C ILE A 216 -3.48 -1.39 -17.58
N ALA A 217 -2.75 -1.48 -16.46
CA ALA A 217 -1.56 -2.33 -16.36
C ALA A 217 -1.90 -3.81 -16.67
N LYS A 218 -2.99 -4.32 -16.09
CA LYS A 218 -3.52 -5.66 -16.37
C LYS A 218 -3.84 -5.86 -17.86
N LEU A 219 -4.50 -4.89 -18.48
CA LEU A 219 -4.84 -4.95 -19.91
C LEU A 219 -3.60 -4.94 -20.83
N ARG A 220 -2.49 -4.34 -20.39
CA ARG A 220 -1.22 -4.32 -21.12
C ARG A 220 -0.36 -5.57 -20.90
N GLY A 221 -0.89 -6.59 -20.22
CA GLY A 221 -0.13 -7.81 -19.91
C GLY A 221 1.02 -7.60 -18.92
N GLN A 222 1.06 -6.45 -18.24
CA GLN A 222 1.98 -6.24 -17.12
C GLN A 222 1.41 -6.95 -15.90
N GLU A 223 2.26 -7.67 -15.15
CA GLU A 223 1.84 -8.29 -13.89
C GLU A 223 1.23 -7.22 -12.97
N GLU A 224 0.02 -7.50 -12.46
CA GLU A 224 -0.62 -6.63 -11.48
C GLU A 224 0.33 -6.47 -10.29
N CYS A 225 0.62 -5.23 -9.88
CA CYS A 225 1.51 -4.97 -8.75
C CYS A 225 1.00 -5.75 -7.53
N ALA A 226 1.68 -6.85 -7.18
CA ALA A 226 1.26 -7.76 -6.13
C ALA A 226 1.16 -7.03 -4.78
N GLU A 227 2.05 -6.06 -4.57
CA GLU A 227 2.10 -5.20 -3.38
C GLU A 227 0.93 -4.20 -3.28
N CYS A 228 0.26 -3.86 -4.39
CA CYS A 228 -0.96 -3.02 -4.36
C CYS A 228 -2.16 -3.75 -3.74
N LYS A 229 -2.19 -5.09 -3.79
CA LYS A 229 -3.29 -5.91 -3.25
C LYS A 229 -3.08 -6.34 -1.81
N LEU A 230 -1.87 -6.16 -1.28
CA LEU A 230 -1.61 -6.55 0.10
C LEU A 230 -2.36 -5.59 1.03
N PRO A 231 -3.22 -6.11 1.93
CA PRO A 231 -3.66 -5.32 3.08
C PRO A 231 -2.40 -4.82 3.80
N ASP A 232 -2.45 -3.57 4.23
CA ASP A 232 -1.34 -2.96 4.96
C ASP A 232 -1.03 -3.83 6.16
N MET A 233 0.15 -4.46 6.12
CA MET A 233 0.67 -5.20 7.25
C MET A 233 0.72 -4.23 8.42
N PRO A 234 -0.06 -4.47 9.49
CA PRO A 234 -0.03 -3.58 10.63
C PRO A 234 1.29 -3.80 11.36
N GLY A 235 1.96 -2.69 11.70
CA GLY A 235 2.90 -2.68 12.81
C GLY A 235 4.34 -3.09 12.50
N GLY A 236 5.25 -2.15 12.73
CA GLY A 236 6.70 -2.37 12.86
C GLY A 236 7.09 -3.13 14.14
N GLY A 237 6.29 -4.12 14.53
CA GLY A 237 6.64 -5.15 15.52
C GLY A 237 6.52 -6.56 14.96
N GLU A 238 5.88 -6.73 13.78
CA GLU A 238 5.51 -8.04 13.26
C GLU A 238 6.48 -8.57 12.19
N ALA A 239 7.29 -7.73 11.54
CA ALA A 239 8.31 -8.23 10.60
C ALA A 239 9.40 -9.06 11.30
N ALA A 240 9.78 -8.69 12.53
CA ALA A 240 10.66 -9.50 13.38
C ALA A 240 9.92 -10.71 13.97
N ALA A 241 8.61 -10.60 14.20
CA ALA A 241 7.79 -11.69 14.72
C ALA A 241 7.34 -12.69 13.66
N LEU A 242 7.28 -12.34 12.36
CA LEU A 242 6.86 -13.22 11.26
C LEU A 242 8.05 -14.01 10.69
N THR A 243 9.24 -13.39 10.66
CA THR A 243 10.48 -14.14 10.44
C THR A 243 10.76 -15.05 11.64
N ALA A 244 10.60 -14.54 12.88
CA ALA A 244 10.71 -15.38 14.07
C ALA A 244 9.60 -16.44 14.17
N SER A 245 8.35 -16.17 13.78
CA SER A 245 7.27 -17.17 13.83
C SER A 245 7.40 -18.20 12.72
N SER A 246 7.88 -17.85 11.53
CA SER A 246 8.15 -18.82 10.47
C SER A 246 9.36 -19.71 10.79
N GLU A 247 10.42 -19.16 11.37
CA GLU A 247 11.59 -19.92 11.85
C GLU A 247 11.22 -20.79 13.07
N THR A 248 10.49 -20.22 14.04
CA THR A 248 10.02 -20.96 15.22
C THR A 248 8.99 -22.03 14.85
N ALA A 249 8.14 -21.81 13.85
CA ALA A 249 7.21 -22.81 13.34
C ALA A 249 7.95 -23.93 12.60
N ALA A 250 9.00 -23.61 11.83
CA ALA A 250 9.86 -24.60 11.20
C ALA A 250 10.64 -25.43 12.24
N GLU A 251 11.19 -24.78 13.27
CA GLU A 251 11.87 -25.43 14.40
C GLU A 251 10.91 -26.30 15.22
N LEU A 252 9.69 -25.80 15.48
CA LEU A 252 8.63 -26.55 16.15
C LEU A 252 8.25 -27.80 15.34
N GLN A 253 8.10 -27.66 14.03
CA GLN A 253 7.83 -28.80 13.14
C GLN A 253 9.01 -29.79 13.12
N GLY A 254 10.25 -29.31 13.17
CA GLY A 254 11.45 -30.15 13.31
C GLY A 254 11.44 -30.95 14.61
N LEU A 255 11.16 -30.32 15.74
CA LEU A 255 11.06 -30.98 17.05
C LEU A 255 9.93 -32.01 17.12
N ILE A 256 8.77 -31.68 16.54
CA ILE A 256 7.62 -32.59 16.45
C ILE A 256 7.92 -33.79 15.55
N SER A 257 8.68 -33.61 14.48
CA SER A 257 9.01 -34.70 13.54
C SER A 257 10.18 -35.57 14.03
N ALA A 258 11.07 -35.01 14.86
CA ALA A 258 12.24 -35.72 15.39
C ALA A 258 11.91 -36.62 16.59
N ASN A 259 10.83 -36.35 17.32
CA ASN A 259 10.47 -37.06 18.55
C ASN A 259 9.14 -37.81 18.38
N SER A 260 9.12 -39.09 18.74
CA SER A 260 7.88 -39.90 18.72
C SER A 260 6.85 -39.42 19.74
N ILE A 261 7.28 -38.97 20.92
CA ILE A 261 6.41 -38.38 21.94
C ILE A 261 7.05 -37.09 22.45
N LEU A 262 6.37 -35.97 22.25
CA LEU A 262 6.82 -34.64 22.64
C LEU A 262 5.80 -33.96 23.56
N VAL A 263 6.26 -33.48 24.70
CA VAL A 263 5.43 -32.84 25.73
C VAL A 263 5.94 -31.44 26.02
N PHE A 264 5.12 -30.43 25.75
CA PHE A 264 5.38 -29.05 26.18
C PHE A 264 4.73 -28.80 27.54
N ALA A 265 5.54 -28.43 28.52
CA ALA A 265 5.13 -28.35 29.93
C ALA A 265 5.62 -27.08 30.63
N LYS A 266 5.05 -26.80 31.81
CA LYS A 266 5.51 -25.77 32.75
C LYS A 266 5.92 -26.41 34.08
N GLU A 267 6.90 -25.83 34.79
CA GLU A 267 7.48 -26.34 36.04
C GLU A 267 6.43 -26.44 37.15
N LYS A 268 5.60 -25.41 37.31
CA LYS A 268 4.57 -25.33 38.36
C LYS A 268 3.18 -25.70 37.85
N CYS A 269 3.04 -26.85 37.16
CA CYS A 269 1.75 -27.31 36.63
C CYS A 269 1.41 -28.75 37.05
N GLY A 270 0.32 -28.91 37.82
CA GLY A 270 -0.17 -30.22 38.26
C GLY A 270 -0.66 -31.13 37.12
N HIS A 271 -1.18 -30.58 36.03
CA HIS A 271 -1.60 -31.36 34.85
C HIS A 271 -0.41 -31.89 34.06
N CYS A 272 0.67 -31.11 33.96
CA CYS A 272 1.90 -31.56 33.31
C CYS A 272 2.55 -32.72 34.07
N LYS A 273 2.53 -32.67 35.41
CA LYS A 273 3.04 -33.77 36.26
C LYS A 273 2.26 -35.06 36.02
N ARG A 274 0.93 -35.00 36.01
CA ARG A 274 0.06 -36.17 35.73
C ARG A 274 0.33 -36.79 34.36
N ALA A 275 0.48 -35.97 33.32
CA ALA A 275 0.79 -36.47 31.98
C ALA A 275 2.17 -37.17 31.90
N LYS A 276 3.20 -36.58 32.54
CA LYS A 276 4.55 -37.16 32.60
C LYS A 276 4.57 -38.49 33.35
N GLU A 277 3.88 -38.58 34.49
CA GLU A 277 3.75 -39.82 35.28
C GLU A 277 3.06 -40.93 34.48
N HIS A 278 1.98 -40.59 33.75
CA HIS A 278 1.28 -41.56 32.91
C HIS A 278 2.19 -42.15 31.82
N LEU A 279 2.93 -41.30 31.10
CA LEU A 279 3.88 -41.75 30.07
C LEU A 279 5.04 -42.58 30.65
N THR A 280 5.56 -42.19 31.81
CA THR A 280 6.60 -42.96 32.52
C THR A 280 6.09 -44.34 32.97
N ASN A 281 4.86 -44.43 33.48
CA ASN A 281 4.26 -45.69 33.92
C ASN A 281 4.01 -46.66 32.76
N GLN A 282 3.78 -46.15 31.56
CA GLN A 282 3.68 -46.95 30.33
C GLN A 282 5.04 -47.36 29.75
N GLY A 283 6.16 -46.95 30.37
CA GLY A 283 7.51 -47.27 29.89
C GLY A 283 7.89 -46.61 28.57
N ARG A 284 7.21 -45.52 28.18
CA ARG A 284 7.48 -44.82 26.92
C ARG A 284 8.51 -43.71 27.13
N ALA A 285 9.51 -43.65 26.24
CA ALA A 285 10.42 -42.51 26.18
C ALA A 285 9.68 -41.30 25.60
N TYR A 286 9.84 -40.14 26.23
CA TYR A 286 9.26 -38.88 25.77
C TYR A 286 10.25 -37.74 25.95
N HIS A 287 10.18 -36.76 25.04
CA HIS A 287 10.94 -35.52 25.12
C HIS A 287 10.10 -34.41 25.75
N VAL A 288 10.68 -33.65 26.68
CA VAL A 288 9.99 -32.54 27.35
C VAL A 288 10.63 -31.21 26.99
N VAL A 289 9.82 -30.27 26.51
CA VAL A 289 10.22 -28.88 26.34
C VAL A 289 9.54 -28.04 27.41
N MET A 290 10.35 -27.32 28.20
CA MET A 290 9.87 -26.49 29.30
C MET A 290 9.55 -25.08 28.78
N LEU A 291 8.28 -24.71 28.74
CA LEU A 291 7.79 -23.43 28.22
C LEU A 291 8.09 -22.23 29.14
N ASP A 292 8.55 -22.48 30.36
CA ASP A 292 9.00 -21.44 31.29
C ASP A 292 10.45 -20.99 31.03
N GLN A 293 11.19 -21.73 30.20
CA GLN A 293 12.54 -21.35 29.76
C GLN A 293 12.47 -20.46 28.51
N PRO A 294 13.44 -19.56 28.30
CA PRO A 294 13.44 -18.65 27.14
C PRO A 294 13.37 -19.38 25.80
N GLU A 295 14.03 -20.55 25.68
CA GLU A 295 13.97 -21.40 24.50
C GLU A 295 12.61 -22.08 24.30
N GLY A 296 11.84 -22.31 25.35
CA GLY A 296 10.48 -22.84 25.27
C GLY A 296 9.44 -21.77 25.00
N GLN A 297 9.65 -20.56 25.51
CA GLN A 297 8.68 -19.47 25.46
C GLN A 297 8.40 -18.99 24.02
N LYS A 298 9.40 -19.08 23.12
CA LYS A 298 9.22 -18.81 21.68
C LYS A 298 8.14 -19.68 21.03
N PHE A 299 7.95 -20.92 21.48
CA PHE A 299 6.99 -21.85 20.87
C PHE A 299 5.53 -21.60 21.27
N ILE A 300 5.25 -20.81 22.32
CA ILE A 300 3.89 -20.65 22.85
C ILE A 300 2.93 -20.10 21.79
N GLY A 301 3.35 -19.09 21.03
CA GLY A 301 2.54 -18.50 19.95
C GLY A 301 2.19 -19.52 18.87
N ALA A 302 3.20 -20.21 18.35
CA ALA A 302 3.04 -21.22 17.30
C ALA A 302 2.19 -22.43 17.76
N LEU A 303 2.32 -22.84 19.03
CA LEU A 303 1.50 -23.91 19.61
C LEU A 303 0.02 -23.52 19.69
N VAL A 304 -0.29 -22.31 20.16
CA VAL A 304 -1.67 -21.81 20.25
C VAL A 304 -2.29 -21.70 18.87
N GLU A 305 -1.55 -21.17 17.89
CA GLU A 305 -2.01 -21.05 16.51
C GLU A 305 -2.32 -22.40 15.87
N ARG A 306 -1.46 -23.40 16.08
CA ARG A 306 -1.60 -24.73 15.49
C ARG A 306 -2.65 -25.61 16.16
N THR A 307 -2.80 -25.50 17.47
CA THR A 307 -3.65 -26.42 18.27
C THR A 307 -4.98 -25.80 18.68
N ASN A 308 -5.11 -24.48 18.59
CA ASN A 308 -6.21 -23.70 19.14
C ASN A 308 -6.42 -23.91 20.66
N GLN A 309 -5.44 -24.50 21.35
CA GLN A 309 -5.43 -24.71 22.80
C GLN A 309 -4.55 -23.64 23.45
N ARG A 310 -4.96 -23.14 24.62
CA ARG A 310 -4.22 -22.11 25.37
C ARG A 310 -3.62 -22.62 26.69
N THR A 311 -3.94 -23.85 27.05
CA THR A 311 -3.57 -24.48 28.31
C THR A 311 -2.48 -25.53 28.11
N VAL A 312 -1.56 -25.61 29.06
CA VAL A 312 -0.55 -26.69 29.11
C VAL A 312 -1.09 -27.89 29.88
N PRO A 313 -0.63 -29.12 29.60
CA PRO A 313 0.41 -29.50 28.63
C PRO A 313 -0.10 -29.54 27.17
N TYR A 314 0.82 -29.39 26.21
CA TYR A 314 0.57 -29.75 24.80
C TYR A 314 1.29 -31.06 24.50
N ILE A 315 0.57 -32.08 24.03
CA ILE A 315 1.13 -33.41 23.81
C ILE A 315 1.00 -33.80 22.34
N PHE A 316 2.12 -34.18 21.75
CA PHE A 316 2.22 -34.69 20.38
C PHE A 316 2.74 -36.13 20.40
N ILE A 317 2.11 -36.99 19.60
CA ILE A 317 2.53 -38.39 19.38
C ILE A 317 2.60 -38.63 17.87
N ASP A 318 3.75 -39.08 17.38
CA ASP A 318 4.04 -39.34 15.96
C ASP A 318 3.64 -38.19 15.03
N GLY A 319 3.96 -36.96 15.46
CA GLY A 319 3.64 -35.75 14.71
C GLY A 319 2.20 -35.25 14.83
N LYS A 320 1.30 -36.03 15.45
CA LYS A 320 -0.11 -35.69 15.65
C LYS A 320 -0.34 -35.07 17.02
N PHE A 321 -1.12 -33.99 17.05
CA PHE A 321 -1.56 -33.37 18.30
C PHE A 321 -2.66 -34.21 18.96
N ILE A 322 -2.47 -34.57 20.23
CA ILE A 322 -3.40 -35.39 21.01
C ILE A 322 -4.27 -34.54 21.94
N GLY A 323 -3.71 -33.46 22.50
CA GLY A 323 -4.41 -32.58 23.43
C GLY A 323 -3.62 -32.33 24.71
N GLY A 324 -4.35 -32.15 25.81
CA GLY A 324 -3.82 -31.98 27.15
C GLY A 324 -3.75 -33.27 27.96
N ALA A 325 -3.61 -33.12 29.28
CA ALA A 325 -3.42 -34.27 30.18
C ALA A 325 -4.65 -35.19 30.26
N SER A 326 -5.86 -34.64 30.13
CA SER A 326 -7.09 -35.44 30.20
C SER A 326 -7.25 -36.28 28.93
N GLU A 327 -7.04 -35.66 27.77
CA GLU A 327 -7.14 -36.29 26.45
C GLU A 327 -6.11 -37.41 26.29
N LEU A 328 -4.90 -37.25 26.85
CA LEU A 328 -3.90 -38.31 26.87
C LEU A 328 -4.34 -39.54 27.67
N ILE A 329 -4.92 -39.31 28.87
CA ILE A 329 -5.32 -40.39 29.78
C ILE A 329 -6.57 -41.12 29.26
N GLU A 330 -7.52 -40.38 28.71
CA GLU A 330 -8.75 -40.94 28.13
C GLU A 330 -8.49 -41.67 26.80
N GLY A 331 -7.52 -41.19 26.01
CA GLY A 331 -7.20 -41.73 24.69
C GLY A 331 -6.51 -43.10 24.69
N ASN A 332 -6.04 -43.59 25.84
CA ASN A 332 -5.29 -44.86 26.01
C ASN A 332 -4.27 -45.13 24.88
N VAL A 333 -3.52 -44.08 24.51
CA VAL A 333 -2.52 -44.09 23.44
C VAL A 333 -1.28 -44.85 23.85
#